data_AF-A0A7D9HP45-F1
#
_entry.id   AF-A0A7D9HP45-F1
#
_cell.length_a   1.000
_cell.length_b   1.000
_cell.length_c   1.000
_cell.angle_alpha   90.00
_cell.angle_beta   90.00
_cell.angle_gamma   90.00
#
_symmetry.space_group_name_H-M   'P 1'
#
loop_
_entity.id
_entity.type
_entity.pdbx_description
1 polymer ?
#
loop_
_entity_poly.entity_id
_entity_poly.type
_entity_poly.pdbx_seq_one_letter_code
_entity_poly.pdbx_strand_id
1 'polypeptide(L)'
;MSFEKSAEISAGVQLLIQRASGLKTVQGTNLGLSFKPRSDDVFVVTVMKCGTTWMQQILHQLRSGGDMSFDEISNVVPYIELAYDTEIDLEAEHNYQPR
;
A
#
# COMPACT_ATOMS: atom_id res chain seq x y z
N MET A 1 -21.86 27.90 -17.77
CA MET A 1 -21.02 28.29 -16.62
C MET A 1 -19.74 27.46 -16.70
N SER A 2 -18.74 28.00 -17.38
CA SER A 2 -17.50 27.30 -17.74
C SER A 2 -16.51 27.35 -16.59
N PHE A 3 -16.29 26.21 -15.92
CA PHE A 3 -15.15 26.04 -15.02
C PHE A 3 -13.96 25.56 -15.84
N GLU A 4 -13.35 26.47 -16.59
CA GLU A 4 -12.00 26.27 -17.13
C GLU A 4 -11.08 27.27 -16.46
N LYS A 5 -10.38 26.79 -15.43
CA LYS A 5 -9.10 27.34 -15.04
C LYS A 5 -8.16 26.15 -14.94
N SER A 6 -7.50 25.81 -16.04
CA SER A 6 -6.32 24.96 -16.00
C SER A 6 -5.29 25.69 -15.14
N ALA A 7 -5.24 25.37 -13.85
CA ALA A 7 -4.24 25.92 -12.95
C ALA A 7 -2.87 25.47 -13.48
N GLU A 8 -2.00 26.42 -13.83
CA GLU A 8 -0.59 26.12 -14.07
C GLU A 8 -0.07 25.30 -12.89
N ILE A 9 0.44 24.10 -13.18
CA ILE A 9 1.00 23.20 -12.17
C ILE A 9 2.22 23.88 -11.57
N SER A 10 2.17 24.21 -10.28
CA SER A 10 3.26 24.92 -9.61
C SER A 10 4.57 24.14 -9.68
N ALA A 11 5.71 24.84 -9.64
CA ALA A 11 7.03 24.20 -9.63
C ALA A 11 7.18 23.14 -8.51
N GLY A 12 6.53 23.36 -7.36
CA GLY A 12 6.50 22.39 -6.27
C GLY A 12 5.75 21.10 -6.62
N VAL A 13 4.61 21.20 -7.32
CA VAL A 13 3.85 20.03 -7.78
C VAL A 13 4.60 19.31 -8.90
N GLN A 14 5.26 20.02 -9.80
CA GLN A 14 6.10 19.40 -10.85
C GLN A 14 7.24 18.58 -10.22
N LEU A 15 7.90 19.15 -9.20
CA LEU A 15 8.96 18.43 -8.46
C LEU A 15 8.40 17.21 -7.72
N LEU A 16 7.20 17.31 -7.13
CA LEU A 16 6.53 16.17 -6.51
C LEU A 16 6.26 15.05 -7.52
N ILE A 17 5.71 15.39 -8.69
CA ILE A 17 5.44 14.42 -9.76
C ILE A 17 6.74 13.77 -10.24
N GLN A 18 7.78 14.56 -10.48
CA GLN A 18 9.10 14.05 -10.90
C GLN A 18 9.66 13.06 -9.88
N ARG A 19 9.61 13.37 -8.58
CA ARG A 19 10.08 12.48 -7.50
C ARG A 19 9.21 11.23 -7.36
N ALA A 20 7.89 11.38 -7.51
CA ALA A 20 6.96 10.27 -7.41
C ALA A 20 7.03 9.31 -8.61
N SER A 21 7.56 9.75 -9.76
CA SER A 21 7.60 8.96 -10.99
C SER A 21 8.37 7.64 -10.87
N GLY A 22 9.31 7.54 -9.93
CA GLY A 22 10.09 6.33 -9.67
C GLY A 22 9.53 5.44 -8.57
N LEU A 23 8.39 5.77 -7.97
CA LEU A 23 7.86 5.03 -6.82
C LEU A 23 7.34 3.63 -7.15
N LYS A 24 6.85 3.43 -8.38
CA LYS A 24 6.29 2.14 -8.80
C LYS A 24 6.47 1.93 -10.30
N THR A 25 6.57 0.67 -10.71
CA THR A 25 6.63 0.31 -12.12
C THR A 25 5.23 0.02 -12.68
N VAL A 26 5.10 0.09 -14.00
CA VAL A 26 3.87 -0.35 -14.68
C VAL A 26 3.65 -1.84 -14.47
N GLN A 27 4.73 -2.63 -14.46
CA GLN A 27 4.68 -4.06 -14.18
C GLN A 27 4.18 -4.34 -12.77
N GLY A 28 4.75 -3.69 -11.75
CA GLY A 28 4.32 -3.83 -10.36
C GLY A 28 2.86 -3.44 -10.17
N THR A 29 2.43 -2.34 -10.79
CA THR A 29 1.01 -1.94 -10.79
C THR A 29 0.11 -3.03 -11.40
N ASN A 30 0.47 -3.61 -12.55
CA ASN A 30 -0.34 -4.64 -13.21
C ASN A 30 -0.39 -5.94 -12.40
N LEU A 31 0.70 -6.31 -11.72
CA LEU A 31 0.75 -7.49 -10.85
C LEU A 31 -0.14 -7.28 -9.62
N GLY A 32 -0.05 -6.13 -8.95
CA GLY A 32 -0.92 -5.79 -7.83
C GLY A 32 -2.40 -5.82 -8.21
N LEU A 33 -2.77 -5.29 -9.38
CA LEU A 33 -4.15 -5.36 -9.89
C LEU A 33 -4.62 -6.78 -10.25
N SER A 34 -3.69 -7.70 -10.46
CA SER A 34 -3.98 -9.10 -10.78
C SER A 34 -4.08 -10.01 -9.56
N PHE A 35 -3.80 -9.48 -8.36
CA PHE A 35 -3.87 -10.19 -7.09
C PHE A 35 -5.20 -10.94 -6.92
N LYS A 36 -5.13 -12.17 -6.37
CA LYS A 36 -6.29 -13.05 -6.18
C LYS A 36 -6.50 -13.27 -4.68
N PRO A 37 -7.46 -12.54 -4.07
CA PRO A 37 -7.76 -12.70 -2.65
C PRO A 37 -8.13 -14.13 -2.29
N ARG A 38 -7.61 -14.59 -1.15
CA ARG A 38 -7.99 -15.83 -0.48
C ARG A 38 -9.14 -15.55 0.50
N SER A 39 -9.82 -16.60 0.94
CA SER A 39 -10.99 -16.47 1.82
C SER A 39 -10.66 -15.93 3.22
N ASP A 40 -9.39 -16.00 3.61
CA ASP A 40 -8.84 -15.61 4.90
C ASP A 40 -8.09 -14.27 4.87
N ASP A 41 -8.02 -13.58 3.72
CA ASP A 41 -7.37 -12.26 3.61
C ASP A 41 -8.22 -11.14 4.23
N VAL A 42 -7.57 -10.24 4.98
CA VAL A 42 -8.19 -9.02 5.51
C VAL A 42 -7.56 -7.76 4.90
N PHE A 43 -8.39 -6.90 4.31
CA PHE A 43 -7.94 -5.66 3.68
C PHE A 43 -8.18 -4.43 4.58
N VAL A 44 -7.14 -3.61 4.73
CA VAL A 44 -7.25 -2.27 5.33
C VAL A 44 -7.50 -1.25 4.22
N VAL A 45 -8.76 -0.83 4.07
CA VAL A 45 -9.18 0.11 3.02
C VAL A 45 -9.56 1.46 3.62
N THR A 46 -8.74 2.47 3.35
CA THR A 46 -8.95 3.84 3.84
C THR A 46 -8.53 4.84 2.77
N VAL A 47 -9.13 6.03 2.75
CA VAL A 47 -8.58 7.15 1.98
C VAL A 47 -7.22 7.56 2.56
N MET A 48 -6.31 8.05 1.71
CA MET A 48 -4.97 8.48 2.12
C MET A 48 -5.03 9.41 3.33
N LYS A 49 -4.19 9.11 4.34
CA LYS A 49 -4.05 9.88 5.59
C LYS A 49 -5.24 9.77 6.56
N CYS A 50 -6.22 8.91 6.30
CA CYS A 50 -7.31 8.61 7.23
C CYS A 50 -6.98 7.48 8.22
N GLY A 51 -5.71 7.31 8.60
CA GLY A 51 -5.30 6.36 9.65
C GLY A 51 -4.94 4.94 9.18
N THR A 52 -4.59 4.73 7.91
CA THR A 52 -4.18 3.41 7.37
C THR A 52 -3.12 2.73 8.23
N THR A 53 -2.02 3.44 8.53
CA THR A 53 -0.90 2.93 9.35
C THR A 53 -1.33 2.55 10.75
N TRP A 54 -2.24 3.31 11.35
CA TRP A 54 -2.75 3.00 12.69
C TRP A 54 -3.60 1.72 12.69
N MET A 55 -4.45 1.56 11.68
CA MET A 55 -5.27 0.35 11.52
C MET A 55 -4.41 -0.89 11.21
N GLN A 56 -3.41 -0.75 10.33
CA GLN A 56 -2.45 -1.83 10.03
C GLN A 56 -1.77 -2.33 11.30
N GLN A 57 -1.28 -1.42 12.15
CA GLN A 57 -0.66 -1.78 13.43
C GLN A 57 -1.63 -2.52 14.35
N ILE A 58 -2.83 -1.98 14.61
CA ILE A 58 -3.81 -2.62 15.51
C ILE A 58 -4.14 -4.04 15.03
N LEU A 59 -4.46 -4.20 13.75
CA LEU A 59 -4.88 -5.50 13.21
C LEU A 59 -3.74 -6.51 13.18
N HIS A 60 -2.52 -6.09 12.86
CA HIS A 60 -1.36 -6.97 12.92
C HIS A 60 -1.12 -7.46 14.35
N GLN A 61 -1.15 -6.57 15.35
CA GLN A 61 -0.99 -6.97 16.74
C GLN A 61 -2.08 -7.95 17.20
N LEU A 62 -3.33 -7.76 16.77
CA LEU A 62 -4.43 -8.67 17.09
C LEU A 62 -4.24 -10.07 16.48
N ARG A 63 -3.83 -10.15 15.21
CA ARG A 63 -3.68 -11.44 14.51
C ARG A 63 -2.42 -12.20 14.92
N SER A 64 -1.36 -11.50 15.29
CA SER A 64 -0.07 -12.10 15.66
C SER A 64 0.08 -12.38 17.15
N GLY A 65 -0.86 -11.93 17.98
CA GLY A 65 -0.73 -12.01 19.44
C GLY A 65 0.32 -11.06 20.00
N GLY A 66 0.61 -9.97 19.30
CA GLY A 66 1.54 -8.93 19.74
C GLY A 66 2.97 -9.04 19.18
N ASP A 67 3.18 -9.77 18.07
CA ASP A 67 4.49 -9.85 17.44
C ASP A 67 4.93 -8.49 16.87
N MET A 68 6.17 -8.12 17.16
CA MET A 68 6.83 -6.89 16.71
C MET A 68 8.16 -7.18 16.00
N SER A 69 8.38 -8.42 15.55
CA SER A 69 9.59 -8.86 14.84
C SER A 69 9.62 -8.43 13.36
N PHE A 70 9.44 -7.13 13.11
CA PHE A 70 9.51 -6.51 11.79
C PHE A 70 10.05 -5.07 11.90
N ASP A 71 10.72 -4.60 10.84
CA ASP A 71 11.30 -3.25 10.84
C ASP A 71 10.27 -2.14 10.54
N GLU A 72 9.34 -2.41 9.61
CA GLU A 72 8.33 -1.45 9.17
C GLU A 72 6.99 -2.18 8.91
N ILE A 73 5.86 -1.52 9.18
CA ILE A 73 4.55 -2.21 9.18
C ILE A 73 4.18 -2.76 7.79
N SER A 74 4.64 -2.15 6.69
CA SER A 74 4.40 -2.65 5.34
C SER A 74 5.14 -3.94 5.01
N ASN A 75 6.16 -4.33 5.79
CA ASN A 75 6.82 -5.63 5.64
C ASN A 75 5.89 -6.79 6.02
N VAL A 76 4.91 -6.55 6.89
CA VAL A 76 3.98 -7.56 7.42
C VAL A 76 2.51 -7.28 7.08
N VAL A 77 2.19 -6.07 6.62
CA VAL A 77 0.90 -5.67 6.06
C VAL A 77 1.12 -4.86 4.77
N PRO A 78 1.42 -5.54 3.64
CA PRO A 78 1.90 -4.89 2.43
C PRO A 78 0.83 -4.08 1.69
N TYR A 79 1.28 -3.06 0.96
CA TYR A 79 0.46 -2.36 -0.04
C TYR A 79 0.48 -3.14 -1.35
N ILE A 80 -0.67 -3.65 -1.77
CA ILE A 80 -0.82 -4.57 -2.92
C ILE A 80 -0.21 -3.97 -4.20
N GLU A 81 -0.40 -2.68 -4.41
CA GLU A 81 0.06 -1.96 -5.60
C GLU A 81 1.56 -1.65 -5.60
N LEU A 82 2.26 -1.85 -4.48
CA LEU A 82 3.70 -1.64 -4.32
C LEU A 82 4.48 -2.92 -4.03
N ALA A 83 3.79 -4.00 -3.62
CA ALA A 83 4.42 -5.22 -3.12
C ALA A 83 5.50 -5.77 -4.06
N TYR A 84 5.23 -5.82 -5.37
CA TYR A 84 6.21 -6.26 -6.36
C TYR A 84 7.46 -5.37 -6.40
N ASP A 85 7.28 -4.05 -6.43
CA ASP A 85 8.38 -3.08 -6.51
C ASP A 85 9.18 -3.01 -5.19
N THR A 86 8.60 -3.48 -4.09
CA THR A 86 9.25 -3.64 -2.78
C THR A 86 9.70 -5.08 -2.49
N GLU A 87 9.72 -5.95 -3.49
CA GLU A 87 10.18 -7.35 -3.39
C GLU A 87 9.39 -8.21 -2.37
N ILE A 88 8.12 -7.87 -2.13
CA ILE A 88 7.19 -8.62 -1.27
C ILE A 88 6.36 -9.56 -2.13
N ASP A 89 6.44 -10.86 -1.85
CA ASP A 89 5.57 -11.87 -2.45
C ASP A 89 4.22 -11.94 -1.71
N LEU A 90 3.17 -11.44 -2.36
CA LEU A 90 1.80 -11.46 -1.83
C LEU A 90 1.22 -12.88 -1.70
N GLU A 91 1.77 -13.85 -2.42
CA GLU A 91 1.30 -15.24 -2.42
C GLU A 91 2.04 -16.11 -1.39
N ALA A 92 3.07 -15.57 -0.73
CA ALA A 92 3.78 -16.27 0.32
C ALA A 92 2.84 -16.68 1.46
N GLU A 93 3.22 -17.75 2.17
CA GLU A 93 2.51 -18.16 3.38
C GLU A 93 2.76 -17.16 4.51
N HIS A 94 1.68 -16.77 5.19
CA HIS A 94 1.75 -15.86 6.33
C HIS A 94 1.99 -16.67 7.60
N ASN A 95 2.78 -16.12 8.52
CA ASN A 95 3.04 -16.73 9.83
C ASN A 95 1.80 -16.72 10.76
N TYR A 96 0.80 -15.89 10.43
CA TYR A 96 -0.35 -15.61 11.28
C TYR A 96 -1.65 -15.63 10.48
N GLN A 97 -2.75 -15.87 11.19
CA GLN A 97 -4.10 -15.95 10.64
C GLN A 97 -5.04 -15.00 11.43
N PRO A 98 -5.97 -14.27 10.78
CA PRO A 98 -6.18 -14.19 9.32
C PRO A 98 -4.99 -13.55 8.57
N ARG A 99 -4.96 -13.70 7.24
CA ARG A 99 -3.90 -13.20 6.36
C ARG A 99 -3.91 -11.69 6.23
#